data_AF-A0A453CD00-F1
#
_entry.id   AF-A0A453CD00-F1
#
_cell.length_a   1.000
_cell.length_b   1.000
_cell.length_c   1.000
_cell.angle_alpha   90.00
_cell.angle_beta   90.00
_cell.angle_gamma   90.00
#
_symmetry.space_group_name_H-M   'P 1'
#
loop_
_entity.id
_entity.type
_entity.pdbx_description
1 polymer ?
#
loop_
_entity_poly.entity_id
_entity_poly.type
_entity_poly.pdbx_seq_one_letter_code
_entity_poly.pdbx_strand_id
1 'polypeptide(L)'
;EMQLQGDSSVETADALAAIVKSGEVLQGKRALGAWKAALPPSTVRYIVDKVLPPRLAMEAQQWRPSWDPDCDDWLRPWIPLIGHLPESLYDIVESKISGASHDIVWPWKDYFDPAHWEIFVRRHILPELTRLMRELRITPPKQTDSSLHMVMLWAPLLPAKDVLSILEEAEFFDKWESALRHWLQSAKPSYGEAVAWCTGWKKLFTPELLADEHVLARLDAGAAMVDQETQDLDSLLGYSW
;
A
#
# COMPACT_ATOMS: atom_id res chain seq x y z
N GLU A 1 50.40 -14.91 11.26
CA GLU A 1 49.28 -14.12 11.81
C GLU A 1 49.61 -12.65 11.64
N MET A 2 48.87 -11.94 10.78
CA MET A 2 49.07 -10.51 10.55
C MET A 2 47.82 -9.82 11.12
N GLN A 3 47.92 -9.38 12.38
CA GLN A 3 46.90 -8.55 13.00
C GLN A 3 46.92 -7.18 12.31
N LEU A 4 45.92 -6.94 11.45
CA LEU A 4 45.61 -5.59 11.01
C LEU A 4 44.88 -4.90 12.15
N GLN A 5 45.66 -4.23 13.00
CA GLN A 5 45.19 -3.28 13.97
C GLN A 5 44.53 -2.14 13.18
N GLY A 6 43.19 -2.07 13.25
CA GLY A 6 42.46 -0.92 12.73
C GLY A 6 42.95 0.29 13.50
N ASP A 7 43.77 1.12 12.86
CA ASP A 7 44.30 2.31 13.49
C ASP A 7 43.12 3.27 13.72
N SER A 8 42.65 3.30 14.97
CA SER A 8 41.66 4.25 15.48
C SER A 8 42.25 5.66 15.62
N SER A 9 43.14 6.02 14.70
CA SER A 9 43.75 7.33 14.60
C SER A 9 42.66 8.37 14.36
N VAL A 10 42.81 9.50 15.04
CA VAL A 10 41.99 10.71 14.85
C VAL A 10 42.01 11.13 13.37
N GLU A 11 43.10 10.86 12.64
CA GLU A 11 43.22 11.13 11.20
C GLU A 11 42.29 10.26 10.35
N THR A 12 42.06 9.01 10.72
CA THR A 12 41.09 8.12 10.04
C THR A 12 39.67 8.60 10.28
N ALA A 13 39.37 9.06 11.51
CA ALA A 13 38.08 9.63 11.87
C ALA A 13 37.82 10.98 11.18
N ASP A 14 38.83 11.86 11.10
CA ASP A 14 38.74 13.16 10.42
C ASP A 14 38.68 13.02 8.89
N ALA A 15 39.43 12.06 8.30
CA ALA A 15 39.32 11.74 6.89
C ALA A 15 37.94 11.16 6.54
N LEU A 16 37.37 10.33 7.42
CA LEU A 16 36.01 9.82 7.24
C LEU A 16 34.95 10.91 7.46
N ALA A 17 35.12 11.79 8.45
CA ALA A 17 34.26 12.95 8.65
C ALA A 17 34.33 13.91 7.45
N ALA A 18 35.49 14.07 6.83
CA ALA A 18 35.68 14.83 5.60
C ALA A 18 35.04 14.15 4.39
N ILE A 19 35.10 12.81 4.27
CA ILE A 19 34.40 12.05 3.22
C ILE A 19 32.88 12.16 3.40
N VAL A 20 32.39 12.10 4.64
CA VAL A 20 30.96 12.24 4.98
C VAL A 20 30.46 13.67 4.74
N LYS A 21 31.26 14.69 5.06
CA LYS A 21 31.02 16.08 4.64
C LYS A 21 31.04 16.22 3.13
N SER A 22 31.95 15.53 2.44
CA SER A 22 32.01 15.49 0.98
C SER A 22 30.86 14.71 0.33
N GLY A 23 29.99 14.07 1.12
CA GLY A 23 28.68 13.62 0.66
C GLY A 23 27.86 14.76 0.04
N GLU A 24 28.06 16.01 0.49
CA GLU A 24 27.52 17.22 -0.15
C GLU A 24 28.12 17.46 -1.56
N VAL A 25 29.33 16.96 -1.84
CA VAL A 25 30.02 17.03 -3.14
C VAL A 25 29.67 15.82 -4.05
N LEU A 26 29.16 14.72 -3.47
CA LEU A 26 28.79 13.49 -4.19
C LEU A 26 27.37 13.53 -4.81
N GLN A 27 26.73 14.70 -4.92
CA GLN A 27 25.44 14.89 -5.59
C GLN A 27 25.41 14.49 -7.09
N GLY A 28 26.55 14.13 -7.68
CA GLY A 28 26.57 13.49 -8.98
C GLY A 28 26.15 12.02 -8.89
N LYS A 29 25.01 11.64 -9.50
CA LYS A 29 24.50 10.25 -9.66
C LYS A 29 25.55 9.22 -10.13
N ARG A 30 26.68 9.65 -10.71
CA ARG A 30 27.81 8.80 -11.14
C ARG A 30 28.83 8.47 -10.05
N ALA A 31 28.90 9.24 -8.97
CA ALA A 31 30.00 9.14 -8.02
C ALA A 31 29.78 8.02 -6.99
N LEU A 32 28.53 7.69 -6.66
CA LEU A 32 28.18 6.79 -5.57
C LEU A 32 28.53 5.30 -5.80
N GLY A 33 28.68 4.88 -7.04
CA GLY A 33 29.24 3.54 -7.35
C GLY A 33 30.77 3.51 -7.37
N ALA A 34 31.41 4.65 -7.66
CA ALA A 34 32.85 4.72 -7.93
C ALA A 34 33.70 4.68 -6.66
N TRP A 35 33.22 5.24 -5.54
CA TRP A 35 33.97 5.23 -4.28
C TRP A 35 34.04 3.84 -3.61
N LYS A 36 33.03 2.98 -3.82
CA LYS A 36 33.03 1.61 -3.27
C LYS A 36 34.20 0.77 -3.81
N ALA A 37 34.56 0.96 -5.08
CA ALA A 37 35.72 0.32 -5.69
C ALA A 37 37.06 0.94 -5.24
N ALA A 38 37.03 2.16 -4.71
CA ALA A 38 38.21 2.90 -4.30
C ALA A 38 38.59 2.70 -2.81
N LEU A 39 37.68 2.15 -1.99
CA LEU A 39 37.90 1.97 -0.56
C LEU A 39 38.15 0.50 -0.16
N PRO A 40 39.00 0.25 0.85
CA PRO A 40 39.14 -1.08 1.44
C PRO A 40 37.81 -1.62 1.99
N PRO A 41 37.52 -2.93 1.89
CA PRO A 41 36.27 -3.51 2.39
C PRO A 41 35.99 -3.24 3.88
N SER A 42 37.03 -3.17 4.72
CA SER A 42 36.91 -2.84 6.13
C SER A 42 36.43 -1.41 6.37
N THR A 43 36.90 -0.45 5.57
CA THR A 43 36.48 0.95 5.63
C THR A 43 35.03 1.09 5.19
N VAL A 44 34.65 0.43 4.10
CA VAL A 44 33.26 0.41 3.63
C VAL A 44 32.33 -0.14 4.71
N ARG A 45 32.71 -1.26 5.34
CA ARG A 45 31.95 -1.85 6.45
C ARG A 45 31.82 -0.90 7.63
N TYR A 46 32.89 -0.22 8.03
CA TYR A 46 32.82 0.76 9.11
C TYR A 46 31.85 1.91 8.79
N ILE A 47 31.87 2.43 7.56
CA ILE A 47 30.95 3.50 7.13
C ILE A 47 29.50 3.03 7.22
N VAL A 48 29.20 1.83 6.69
CA VAL A 48 27.86 1.24 6.72
C VAL A 48 27.39 0.95 8.15
N ASP A 49 28.26 0.39 8.99
CA ASP A 49 27.87 -0.09 10.31
C ASP A 49 27.84 1.02 11.37
N LYS A 50 28.61 2.11 11.20
CA LYS A 50 28.84 3.12 12.25
C LYS A 50 28.53 4.55 11.86
N VAL A 51 28.64 4.89 10.58
CA VAL A 51 28.56 6.30 10.14
C VAL A 51 27.22 6.61 9.50
N LEU A 52 26.75 5.76 8.59
CA LEU A 52 25.48 5.97 7.89
C LEU A 52 24.25 5.92 8.82
N PRO A 53 24.09 4.94 9.73
CA PRO A 53 22.87 4.82 10.52
C PRO A 53 22.51 6.08 11.33
N PRO A 54 23.42 6.71 12.11
CA PRO A 54 23.07 7.91 12.86
C PRO A 54 22.77 9.12 11.95
N ARG A 55 23.42 9.21 10.77
CA ARG A 55 23.12 10.26 9.79
C ARG A 55 21.74 10.07 9.17
N LEU A 56 21.46 8.88 8.67
CA LEU A 56 20.18 8.54 8.06
C LEU A 56 19.04 8.71 9.07
N ALA A 57 19.26 8.39 10.34
CA ALA A 57 18.26 8.62 11.40
C ALA A 57 17.91 10.11 11.56
N MET A 58 18.91 10.99 11.58
CA MET A 58 18.70 12.42 11.67
C MET A 58 17.94 12.97 10.46
N GLU A 59 18.33 12.57 9.25
CA GLU A 59 17.67 13.00 8.01
C GLU A 59 16.23 12.45 7.93
N ALA A 60 16.02 11.17 8.28
CA ALA A 60 14.70 10.54 8.34
C ALA A 60 13.76 11.23 9.34
N GLN A 61 14.27 11.73 10.48
CA GLN A 61 13.46 12.48 11.45
C GLN A 61 12.91 13.79 10.85
N GLN A 62 13.70 14.49 10.04
CA GLN A 62 13.33 15.76 9.42
C GLN A 62 12.53 15.59 8.14
N TRP A 63 12.74 14.47 7.45
CA TRP A 63 12.04 14.10 6.23
C TRP A 63 10.51 14.05 6.42
N ARG A 64 9.77 14.43 5.37
CA ARG A 64 8.30 14.39 5.31
C ARG A 64 7.88 13.61 4.06
N PRO A 65 6.96 12.64 4.18
CA PRO A 65 6.47 11.89 3.03
C PRO A 65 5.76 12.79 2.02
N SER A 66 5.95 12.50 0.74
CA SER A 66 5.29 13.15 -0.39
C SER A 66 4.88 12.13 -1.45
N TRP A 67 4.28 12.59 -2.56
CA TRP A 67 3.83 11.77 -3.70
C TRP A 67 4.96 10.99 -4.42
N ASP A 68 6.22 11.35 -4.19
CA ASP A 68 7.42 10.52 -4.39
C ASP A 68 7.98 10.27 -2.97
N PRO A 69 8.55 9.10 -2.63
CA PRO A 69 9.18 8.85 -1.33
C PRO A 69 10.15 9.97 -0.90
N ASP A 70 10.59 10.84 -1.82
CA ASP A 70 11.32 12.09 -1.55
C ASP A 70 12.52 11.82 -0.64
N CYS A 71 13.15 10.70 -0.95
CA CYS A 71 14.26 10.13 -0.22
C CYS A 71 15.52 10.15 -1.07
N ASP A 72 15.49 10.85 -2.20
CA ASP A 72 16.64 11.13 -3.08
C ASP A 72 17.78 11.81 -2.35
N ASP A 73 17.47 12.67 -1.38
CA ASP A 73 18.47 13.46 -0.70
C ASP A 73 19.11 12.72 0.48
N TRP A 74 18.46 11.68 1.00
CA TRP A 74 18.88 11.05 2.26
C TRP A 74 19.01 9.53 2.21
N LEU A 75 18.15 8.79 1.51
CA LEU A 75 18.13 7.31 1.54
C LEU A 75 18.54 6.67 0.21
N ARG A 76 17.86 7.05 -0.89
CA ARG A 76 18.04 6.45 -2.24
C ARG A 76 19.50 6.40 -2.68
N PRO A 77 20.34 7.42 -2.43
CA PRO A 77 21.75 7.36 -2.80
C PRO A 77 22.49 6.19 -2.16
N TRP A 78 22.10 5.76 -0.95
CA TRP A 78 22.81 4.75 -0.16
C TRP A 78 22.29 3.33 -0.38
N ILE A 79 21.11 3.15 -0.97
CA ILE A 79 20.50 1.84 -1.24
C ILE A 79 21.44 0.87 -1.98
N PRO A 80 22.21 1.26 -3.01
CA PRO A 80 23.18 0.36 -3.66
C PRO A 80 24.28 -0.18 -2.71
N LEU A 81 24.46 0.45 -1.55
CA LEU A 81 25.43 0.06 -0.55
C LEU A 81 24.80 -0.77 0.58
N ILE A 82 23.66 -0.33 1.12
CA ILE A 82 23.01 -0.91 2.30
C ILE A 82 21.92 -1.94 1.96
N GLY A 83 21.51 -2.02 0.68
CA GLY A 83 20.48 -2.92 0.17
C GLY A 83 19.07 -2.40 0.47
N HIS A 84 18.73 -2.29 1.75
CA HIS A 84 17.41 -1.88 2.23
C HIS A 84 17.52 -0.81 3.31
N LEU A 85 16.38 -0.22 3.66
CA LEU A 85 16.23 0.66 4.79
C LEU A 85 16.77 -0.02 6.06
N PRO A 86 17.74 0.58 6.77
CA PRO A 86 18.30 -0.01 7.99
C PRO A 86 17.23 -0.23 9.05
N GLU A 87 17.30 -1.35 9.77
CA GLU A 87 16.27 -1.74 10.75
C GLU A 87 16.03 -0.67 11.82
N SER A 88 17.07 0.07 12.21
CA SER A 88 16.99 1.18 13.18
C SER A 88 16.10 2.34 12.72
N LEU A 89 15.70 2.39 11.45
CA LEU A 89 14.90 3.46 10.86
C LEU A 89 13.44 3.07 10.60
N TYR A 90 13.08 1.78 10.75
CA TYR A 90 11.72 1.33 10.44
C TYR A 90 10.69 2.09 11.25
N ASP A 91 10.82 2.16 12.59
CA ASP A 91 9.85 2.87 13.42
C ASP A 91 9.66 4.35 13.01
N ILE A 92 10.75 5.04 12.62
CA ILE A 92 10.72 6.44 12.20
C ILE A 92 9.93 6.58 10.89
N VAL A 93 10.26 5.76 9.90
CA VAL A 93 9.64 5.81 8.57
C VAL A 93 8.18 5.35 8.66
N GLU A 94 7.92 4.22 9.31
CA GLU A 94 6.57 3.68 9.53
C GLU A 94 5.67 4.73 10.17
N SER A 95 6.10 5.37 11.27
CA SER A 95 5.29 6.39 11.96
C SER A 95 4.89 7.58 11.08
N LYS A 96 5.61 7.84 9.98
CA LYS A 96 5.34 8.93 9.04
C LYS A 96 4.45 8.50 7.88
N ILE A 97 4.57 7.25 7.43
CA ILE A 97 3.84 6.75 6.26
C ILE A 97 2.58 5.95 6.64
N SER A 98 2.46 5.46 7.86
CA SER A 98 1.25 4.80 8.37
C SER A 98 0.09 5.80 8.39
N GLY A 99 -0.89 5.62 7.49
CA GLY A 99 -2.01 6.55 7.28
C GLY A 99 -1.84 7.52 6.12
N ALA A 100 -0.74 7.45 5.38
CA ALA A 100 -0.60 8.17 4.12
C ALA A 100 -1.35 7.45 2.99
N SER A 101 -1.62 8.16 1.90
CA SER A 101 -2.29 7.59 0.73
C SER A 101 -1.44 6.53 0.02
N HIS A 102 -2.10 5.65 -0.73
CA HIS A 102 -1.46 4.54 -1.46
C HIS A 102 -0.22 4.97 -2.25
N ASP A 103 -0.29 6.08 -2.97
CA ASP A 103 0.78 6.65 -3.79
C ASP A 103 2.02 7.07 -2.97
N ILE A 104 1.84 7.46 -1.71
CA ILE A 104 2.93 7.80 -0.79
C ILE A 104 3.55 6.53 -0.21
N VAL A 105 2.72 5.56 0.18
CA VAL A 105 3.18 4.36 0.89
C VAL A 105 3.79 3.32 -0.06
N TRP A 106 3.15 3.07 -1.20
CA TRP A 106 3.55 2.01 -2.13
C TRP A 106 5.03 2.05 -2.55
N PRO A 107 5.62 3.20 -2.92
CA PRO A 107 7.03 3.26 -3.32
C PRO A 107 8.00 2.77 -2.25
N TRP A 108 7.61 2.77 -0.96
CA TRP A 108 8.44 2.27 0.14
C TRP A 108 8.69 0.77 0.08
N LYS A 109 7.88 0.00 -0.65
CA LYS A 109 8.10 -1.44 -0.84
C LYS A 109 9.49 -1.77 -1.36
N ASP A 110 10.03 -0.94 -2.25
CA ASP A 110 11.35 -1.17 -2.85
C ASP A 110 12.50 -0.85 -1.89
N TYR A 111 12.23 -0.13 -0.80
CA TYR A 111 13.23 0.26 0.20
C TYR A 111 13.19 -0.66 1.42
N PHE A 112 12.02 -1.18 1.81
CA PHE A 112 11.92 -2.12 2.92
C PHE A 112 12.52 -3.48 2.54
N ASP A 113 13.06 -4.18 3.53
CA ASP A 113 13.28 -5.62 3.40
C ASP A 113 11.91 -6.33 3.20
N PRO A 114 11.81 -7.36 2.34
CA PRO A 114 10.52 -8.01 2.05
C PRO A 114 9.76 -8.51 3.29
N ALA A 115 10.46 -9.05 4.30
CA ALA A 115 9.79 -9.53 5.51
C ALA A 115 9.26 -8.36 6.36
N HIS A 116 10.01 -7.27 6.44
CA HIS A 116 9.57 -6.07 7.14
C HIS A 116 8.44 -5.35 6.41
N TRP A 117 8.44 -5.34 5.08
CA TRP A 117 7.32 -4.83 4.30
C TRP A 117 6.02 -5.58 4.60
N GLU A 118 6.07 -6.91 4.70
CA GLU A 118 4.89 -7.71 5.09
C GLU A 118 4.41 -7.38 6.51
N ILE A 119 5.33 -7.19 7.46
CA ILE A 119 4.99 -6.79 8.84
C ILE A 119 4.30 -5.42 8.84
N PHE A 120 4.86 -4.45 8.11
CA PHE A 120 4.29 -3.12 7.96
C PHE A 120 2.87 -3.16 7.37
N VAL A 121 2.68 -3.91 6.28
CA VAL A 121 1.37 -4.10 5.65
C VAL A 121 0.34 -4.65 6.63
N ARG A 122 0.68 -5.72 7.36
CA ARG A 122 -0.25 -6.34 8.34
C ARG A 122 -0.55 -5.43 9.51
N ARG A 123 0.42 -4.65 9.97
CA ARG A 123 0.30 -3.81 11.16
C ARG A 123 -0.45 -2.51 10.89
N HIS A 124 -0.28 -1.92 9.71
CA HIS A 124 -0.77 -0.56 9.44
C HIS A 124 -1.76 -0.51 8.28
N ILE A 125 -1.49 -1.23 7.18
CA ILE A 125 -2.31 -1.12 5.97
C ILE A 125 -3.60 -1.93 6.08
N LEU A 126 -3.53 -3.22 6.43
CA LEU A 126 -4.73 -4.05 6.51
C LEU A 126 -5.78 -3.49 7.50
N PRO A 127 -5.42 -3.07 8.73
CA PRO A 127 -6.40 -2.50 9.66
C PRO A 127 -7.04 -1.21 9.15
N GLU A 128 -6.28 -0.38 8.43
CA GLU A 128 -6.81 0.86 7.85
C GLU A 128 -7.79 0.57 6.71
N LEU A 129 -7.47 -0.36 5.82
CA LEU A 129 -8.38 -0.80 4.75
C LEU A 129 -9.65 -1.42 5.31
N THR A 130 -9.55 -2.25 6.36
CA THR A 130 -10.72 -2.80 7.05
C THR A 130 -11.58 -1.69 7.65
N ARG A 131 -10.97 -0.70 8.32
CA ARG A 131 -11.69 0.46 8.87
C ARG A 131 -12.41 1.24 7.76
N LEU A 132 -11.72 1.52 6.66
CA LEU A 132 -12.27 2.23 5.51
C LEU A 132 -13.49 1.47 4.93
N MET A 133 -13.38 0.16 4.76
CA MET A 133 -14.50 -0.67 4.30
C MET A 133 -15.65 -0.77 5.30
N ARG A 134 -15.37 -0.75 6.61
CA ARG A 134 -16.41 -0.71 7.64
C ARG A 134 -17.23 0.57 7.56
N GLU A 135 -16.59 1.69 7.22
CA GLU A 135 -17.23 3.01 7.09
C GLU A 135 -17.91 3.25 5.73
N LEU A 136 -17.66 2.38 4.74
CA LEU A 136 -18.24 2.47 3.39
C LEU A 136 -19.75 2.65 3.44
N ARG A 137 -20.23 3.69 2.76
CA ARG A 137 -21.65 3.93 2.51
C ARG A 137 -22.02 3.57 1.08
N ILE A 138 -22.94 2.64 0.92
CA ILE A 138 -23.42 2.19 -0.40
C ILE A 138 -24.71 2.94 -0.73
N THR A 139 -24.69 3.68 -1.84
CA THR A 139 -25.76 4.61 -2.22
C THR A 139 -26.15 4.43 -3.69
N PRO A 140 -27.20 3.64 -3.98
CA PRO A 140 -27.75 3.55 -5.32
C PRO A 140 -28.55 4.83 -5.70
N PRO A 141 -28.64 5.19 -7.00
CA PRO A 141 -27.84 4.62 -8.10
C PRO A 141 -26.44 5.25 -8.19
N LYS A 142 -26.21 6.40 -7.55
CA LYS A 142 -24.97 7.18 -7.67
C LYS A 142 -24.09 7.03 -6.43
N GLN A 143 -23.10 6.16 -6.55
CA GLN A 143 -22.09 5.96 -5.53
C GLN A 143 -21.10 7.13 -5.49
N THR A 144 -20.95 7.79 -4.34
CA THR A 144 -19.96 8.88 -4.13
C THR A 144 -18.79 8.47 -3.24
N ASP A 145 -18.98 7.47 -2.38
CA ASP A 145 -17.95 6.97 -1.49
C ASP A 145 -16.97 6.06 -2.27
N SER A 146 -15.69 6.42 -2.23
CA SER A 146 -14.60 5.79 -2.96
C SER A 146 -13.87 4.70 -2.17
N SER A 147 -14.35 4.30 -1.00
CA SER A 147 -13.68 3.35 -0.09
C SER A 147 -13.32 2.04 -0.77
N LEU A 148 -14.26 1.45 -1.53
CA LEU A 148 -13.98 0.23 -2.29
C LEU A 148 -12.89 0.46 -3.34
N HIS A 149 -12.93 1.59 -4.05
CA HIS A 149 -11.89 1.91 -5.05
C HIS A 149 -10.51 2.00 -4.39
N MET A 150 -10.40 2.63 -3.22
CA MET A 150 -9.14 2.71 -2.48
C MET A 150 -8.63 1.34 -2.06
N VAL A 151 -9.50 0.44 -1.58
CA VAL A 151 -9.12 -0.95 -1.28
C VAL A 151 -8.67 -1.69 -2.54
N MET A 152 -9.33 -1.45 -3.67
CA MET A 152 -8.97 -2.06 -4.96
C MET A 152 -7.67 -1.53 -5.56
N LEU A 153 -7.20 -0.33 -5.15
CA LEU A 153 -5.84 0.11 -5.48
C LEU A 153 -4.78 -0.75 -4.80
N TRP A 154 -5.05 -1.19 -3.56
CA TRP A 154 -4.15 -2.06 -2.79
C TRP A 154 -4.27 -3.54 -3.18
N ALA A 155 -5.42 -3.98 -3.68
CA ALA A 155 -5.71 -5.39 -3.91
C ALA A 155 -4.67 -6.14 -4.77
N PRO A 156 -4.13 -5.60 -5.88
CA PRO A 156 -3.09 -6.28 -6.68
C PRO A 156 -1.77 -6.51 -5.93
N LEU A 157 -1.58 -5.84 -4.79
CA LEU A 157 -0.35 -5.83 -4.00
C LEU A 157 -0.44 -6.72 -2.77
N LEU A 158 -1.64 -7.20 -2.45
CA LEU A 158 -1.95 -7.99 -1.27
C LEU A 158 -2.33 -9.41 -1.70
N PRO A 159 -2.09 -10.42 -0.85
CA PRO A 159 -2.71 -11.73 -1.04
C PRO A 159 -4.24 -11.59 -1.13
N ALA A 160 -4.87 -12.23 -2.13
CA ALA A 160 -6.32 -12.15 -2.34
C ALA A 160 -7.13 -12.51 -1.08
N LYS A 161 -6.64 -13.48 -0.30
CA LYS A 161 -7.22 -13.88 1.00
C LYS A 161 -7.30 -12.73 2.01
N ASP A 162 -6.32 -11.83 2.03
CA ASP A 162 -6.28 -10.73 3.00
C ASP A 162 -7.32 -9.67 2.59
N VAL A 163 -7.49 -9.43 1.29
CA VAL A 163 -8.54 -8.55 0.77
C VAL A 163 -9.93 -9.15 1.01
N LEU A 164 -10.09 -10.47 0.85
CA LEU A 164 -11.33 -11.15 1.18
C LEU A 164 -11.68 -10.99 2.66
N SER A 165 -10.71 -11.20 3.57
CA SER A 165 -10.92 -10.98 5.00
C SER A 165 -11.32 -9.53 5.32
N ILE A 166 -10.75 -8.53 4.64
CA ILE A 166 -11.18 -7.12 4.78
C ILE A 166 -12.67 -6.98 4.39
N LEU A 167 -13.10 -7.55 3.26
CA LEU A 167 -14.49 -7.46 2.80
C LEU A 167 -15.47 -8.17 3.74
N GLU A 168 -15.11 -9.35 4.24
CA GLU A 168 -15.89 -10.13 5.20
C GLU A 168 -16.01 -9.41 6.55
N GLU A 169 -14.88 -8.96 7.13
CA GLU A 169 -14.84 -8.24 8.40
C GLU A 169 -15.56 -6.88 8.37
N ALA A 170 -15.74 -6.33 7.18
CA ALA A 170 -16.46 -5.08 6.96
C ALA A 170 -17.94 -5.28 6.59
N GLU A 171 -18.40 -6.53 6.51
CA GLU A 171 -19.74 -6.92 6.09
C GLU A 171 -20.12 -6.28 4.74
N PHE A 172 -19.14 -6.20 3.83
CA PHE A 172 -19.30 -5.46 2.56
C PHE A 172 -20.50 -5.98 1.76
N PHE A 173 -20.58 -7.30 1.56
CA PHE A 173 -21.62 -7.88 0.73
C PHE A 173 -23.00 -7.73 1.36
N ASP A 174 -23.12 -7.80 2.69
CA ASP A 174 -24.40 -7.62 3.38
C ASP A 174 -24.90 -6.17 3.23
N LYS A 175 -24.01 -5.19 3.36
CA LYS A 175 -24.31 -3.78 3.08
C LYS A 175 -24.72 -3.58 1.62
N TRP A 176 -24.01 -4.22 0.69
CA TRP A 176 -24.23 -4.07 -0.74
C TRP A 176 -25.58 -4.65 -1.17
N GLU A 177 -25.89 -5.88 -0.74
CA GLU A 177 -27.17 -6.53 -1.01
C GLU A 177 -28.33 -5.81 -0.33
N SER A 178 -28.15 -5.33 0.90
CA SER A 178 -29.16 -4.56 1.62
C SER A 178 -29.50 -3.25 0.89
N ALA A 179 -28.47 -2.51 0.45
CA ALA A 179 -28.65 -1.29 -0.33
C ALA A 179 -29.35 -1.54 -1.66
N LEU A 180 -28.97 -2.62 -2.37
CA LEU A 180 -29.63 -3.05 -3.60
C LEU A 180 -31.11 -3.36 -3.37
N ARG A 181 -31.41 -4.22 -2.38
CA ARG A 181 -32.78 -4.62 -2.04
C ARG A 181 -33.65 -3.40 -1.72
N HIS A 182 -33.15 -2.52 -0.86
CA HIS A 182 -33.87 -1.31 -0.47
C HIS A 182 -34.15 -0.41 -1.67
N TRP A 183 -33.17 -0.23 -2.57
CA TRP A 183 -33.33 0.58 -3.76
C TRP A 183 -34.33 -0.02 -4.75
N LEU A 184 -34.27 -1.33 -4.99
CA LEU A 184 -35.23 -2.04 -5.85
C LEU A 184 -36.67 -1.86 -5.36
N GLN A 185 -36.90 -2.02 -4.06
CA GLN A 185 -38.24 -1.92 -3.46
C GLN A 185 -38.76 -0.47 -3.40
N SER A 186 -37.90 0.47 -3.04
CA SER A 186 -38.32 1.84 -2.72
C SER A 186 -38.36 2.74 -3.95
N ALA A 187 -37.34 2.66 -4.81
CA ALA A 187 -37.21 3.52 -5.98
C ALA A 187 -37.71 2.85 -7.27
N LYS A 188 -37.81 1.51 -7.30
CA LYS A 188 -38.25 0.72 -8.45
C LYS A 188 -37.55 1.14 -9.75
N PRO A 189 -36.21 1.08 -9.79
CA PRO A 189 -35.45 1.43 -10.99
C PRO A 189 -35.80 0.51 -12.14
N SER A 190 -35.50 0.95 -13.37
CA SER A 190 -35.63 0.05 -14.52
C SER A 190 -34.65 -1.12 -14.43
N TYR A 191 -34.99 -2.25 -15.04
CA TYR A 191 -34.12 -3.43 -15.11
C TYR A 191 -32.70 -3.07 -15.60
N GLY A 192 -32.62 -2.27 -16.67
CA GLY A 192 -31.35 -1.83 -17.23
C GLY A 192 -30.51 -1.01 -16.26
N GLU A 193 -31.12 -0.13 -15.45
CA GLU A 193 -30.41 0.65 -14.43
C GLU A 193 -29.88 -0.25 -13.30
N ALA A 194 -30.69 -1.20 -12.84
CA ALA A 194 -30.29 -2.11 -11.77
C ALA A 194 -29.17 -3.06 -12.20
N VAL A 195 -29.27 -3.65 -13.40
CA VAL A 195 -28.19 -4.47 -14.00
C VAL A 195 -26.92 -3.64 -14.19
N ALA A 196 -27.04 -2.41 -14.69
CA ALA A 196 -25.88 -1.53 -14.87
C ALA A 196 -25.21 -1.19 -13.53
N TRP A 197 -25.98 -0.99 -12.46
CA TRP A 197 -25.44 -0.76 -11.12
C TRP A 197 -24.68 -1.98 -10.60
N CYS A 198 -25.26 -3.18 -10.63
CA CYS A 198 -24.57 -4.41 -10.21
C CYS A 198 -23.30 -4.67 -11.04
N THR A 199 -23.39 -4.48 -12.35
CA THR A 199 -22.25 -4.61 -13.27
C THR A 199 -21.16 -3.58 -12.96
N GLY A 200 -21.54 -2.36 -12.59
CA GLY A 200 -20.62 -1.30 -12.17
C GLY A 200 -19.79 -1.69 -10.95
N TRP A 201 -20.42 -2.26 -9.92
CA TRP A 201 -19.72 -2.78 -8.75
C TRP A 201 -18.80 -3.97 -9.08
N LYS A 202 -19.29 -4.95 -9.86
CA LYS A 202 -18.50 -6.13 -10.28
C LYS A 202 -17.21 -5.72 -11.00
N LYS A 203 -17.23 -4.65 -11.79
CA LYS A 203 -16.06 -4.11 -12.52
C LYS A 203 -14.98 -3.49 -11.62
N LEU A 204 -15.27 -3.19 -10.36
CA LEU A 204 -14.28 -2.65 -9.43
C LEU A 204 -13.36 -3.74 -8.86
N PHE A 205 -13.80 -4.99 -8.86
CA PHE A 205 -13.04 -6.10 -8.29
C PHE A 205 -11.87 -6.50 -9.19
N THR A 206 -10.76 -6.91 -8.57
CA THR A 206 -9.61 -7.44 -9.31
C THR A 206 -9.92 -8.83 -9.88
N PRO A 207 -9.22 -9.26 -10.95
CA PRO A 207 -9.39 -10.60 -11.51
C PRO A 207 -9.19 -11.73 -10.49
N GLU A 208 -8.26 -11.56 -9.55
CA GLU A 208 -7.97 -12.54 -8.51
C GLU A 208 -9.14 -12.71 -7.54
N LEU A 209 -9.81 -11.62 -7.18
CA LEU A 209 -11.01 -11.67 -6.35
C LEU A 209 -12.21 -12.23 -7.13
N LEU A 210 -12.33 -11.91 -8.41
CA LEU A 210 -13.38 -12.48 -9.28
C LEU A 210 -13.15 -13.95 -9.61
N ALA A 211 -11.97 -14.51 -9.34
CA ALA A 211 -11.72 -15.93 -9.44
C ALA A 211 -12.16 -16.70 -8.18
N ASP A 212 -12.45 -15.99 -7.09
CA ASP A 212 -12.95 -16.58 -5.85
C ASP A 212 -14.45 -16.92 -5.96
N GLU A 213 -14.79 -18.17 -5.71
CA GLU A 213 -16.16 -18.68 -5.84
C GLU A 213 -17.13 -17.99 -4.86
N HIS A 214 -16.68 -17.62 -3.66
CA HIS A 214 -17.52 -16.95 -2.68
C HIS A 214 -17.86 -15.53 -3.15
N VAL A 215 -16.87 -14.78 -3.62
CA VAL A 215 -17.07 -13.43 -4.18
C VAL A 215 -18.04 -13.48 -5.36
N LEU A 216 -17.82 -14.41 -6.31
CA LEU A 216 -18.71 -14.56 -7.46
C LEU A 216 -20.14 -14.91 -7.04
N ALA A 217 -20.31 -15.85 -6.11
CA ALA A 217 -21.63 -16.26 -5.64
C ALA A 217 -22.41 -15.09 -4.99
N ARG A 218 -21.75 -14.23 -4.21
CA ARG A 218 -22.39 -13.03 -3.61
C ARG A 218 -22.80 -12.02 -4.69
N LEU A 219 -21.94 -11.77 -5.68
CA LEU A 219 -22.26 -10.85 -6.78
C LEU A 219 -23.39 -11.36 -7.67
N ASP A 220 -23.39 -12.66 -7.98
CA ASP A 220 -24.42 -13.30 -8.80
C ASP A 220 -25.76 -13.40 -8.05
N ALA A 221 -25.74 -13.59 -6.72
CA ALA A 221 -26.94 -13.49 -5.90
C ALA A 221 -27.60 -12.11 -5.98
N GLY A 222 -26.81 -11.03 -5.95
CA GLY A 222 -27.31 -9.68 -6.17
C GLY A 222 -27.89 -9.46 -7.58
N ALA A 223 -27.29 -10.06 -8.62
CA ALA A 223 -27.86 -10.02 -9.96
C ALA A 223 -29.22 -10.74 -10.02
N ALA A 224 -29.33 -11.92 -9.40
CA ALA A 224 -30.57 -12.68 -9.33
C ALA A 224 -31.70 -11.91 -8.58
N MET A 225 -31.37 -11.07 -7.59
CA MET A 225 -32.35 -10.20 -6.94
C MET A 225 -32.99 -9.20 -7.92
N VAL A 226 -32.24 -8.72 -8.91
CA VAL A 226 -32.77 -7.80 -9.94
C VAL A 226 -33.71 -8.54 -10.88
N ASP A 227 -33.34 -9.76 -11.28
CA ASP A 227 -34.16 -10.61 -12.15
C ASP A 227 -35.51 -10.96 -11.49
N GLN A 228 -35.47 -11.36 -10.21
CA GLN A 228 -36.66 -11.71 -9.43
C GLN A 228 -37.64 -10.53 -9.32
N GLU A 229 -37.14 -9.35 -8.98
CA GLU A 229 -38.02 -8.20 -8.74
C GLU A 229 -38.70 -7.69 -10.02
N THR A 230 -38.06 -7.92 -11.17
CA THR A 230 -38.64 -7.62 -12.49
C THR A 230 -39.77 -8.60 -12.82
N GLN A 231 -39.56 -9.90 -12.57
CA GLN A 231 -40.59 -10.93 -12.78
C GLN A 231 -41.82 -10.70 -11.90
N ASP A 232 -41.60 -10.30 -10.63
CA ASP A 232 -42.69 -10.02 -9.70
C ASP A 232 -43.52 -8.81 -10.16
N LEU A 233 -42.90 -7.74 -10.65
CA LEU A 233 -43.61 -6.59 -11.24
C LEU A 233 -44.41 -6.97 -12.50
N ASP A 234 -43.82 -7.75 -13.40
CA ASP A 234 -44.49 -8.21 -14.62
C ASP A 234 -45.69 -9.11 -14.29
N SER A 235 -45.57 -9.98 -13.28
CA SER A 235 -46.67 -10.82 -12.82
C SER A 235 -47.83 -9.99 -12.26
N LEU A 236 -47.55 -8.97 -11.42
CA LEU A 236 -48.57 -8.08 -10.85
C LEU A 236 -49.31 -7.27 -11.91
N LEU A 237 -48.62 -6.86 -12.98
CA LEU A 237 -49.23 -6.15 -14.11
C LEU A 237 -50.01 -7.11 -15.04
N GLY A 238 -49.60 -8.38 -15.13
CA GLY A 238 -50.27 -9.42 -15.91
C GLY A 238 -51.61 -9.90 -15.33
N TYR A 239 -51.85 -9.70 -14.03
CA TYR A 239 -53.11 -10.06 -13.34
C TYR A 239 -54.16 -8.92 -13.30
N SER A 240 -53.93 -7.81 -14.01
CA SER A 240 -54.84 -6.67 -14.13
C SER A 240 -55.77 -6.81 -15.36
N TRP A 241 -56.74 -7.73 -15.34
CA TRP A 241 -57.87 -7.76 -16.30
C TRP A 241 -59.15 -8.23 -15.64
#